data_AF-A0A818Z0F8-F1
#
_entry.id   AF-A0A818Z0F8-F1
#
_cell.length_a   1.000
_cell.length_b   1.000
_cell.length_c   1.000
_cell.angle_alpha   90.00
_cell.angle_beta   90.00
_cell.angle_gamma   90.00
#
_symmetry.space_group_name_H-M   'P 1'
#
loop_
_entity.id
_entity.type
_entity.pdbx_description
1 polymer ?
#
loop_
_entity_poly.entity_id
_entity_poly.type
_entity_poly.pdbx_seq_one_letter_code
_entity_poly.pdbx_strand_id
1 'polypeptide(L)'
;MAPKKKGKKKDDGKKKDGEKKKKADSAKAEPIIPMEENLKDFYQVQVQSLRKKVDELQQECDSYLVSQHTNGERLETLKEIRLGSRAFLGRQMDEINLEINLLNRQLKELNDLKEAERNEFLKQIYELRTRDLQETRDKNESENQMLKAKLNSLDELKTKKESLFNEIKQLDEKLKQQEHDQQEELYYKEKESILEKDKLRKEMVARVNDLSSEFRRVSKMQVVQTTRQIILENVRLNNQMAIIESDYNNVEIENGKIREQKKSKSLELSLLDERERMMAKKNRKTYQLIEKLTEECSAHEQFIATLDEKIASFDYTQQLIDELEEVNTNTDARRYQIYEENESLRRTIAQRKETLSQCEHDMEKAKYPIEKTIQALNDVLQDSSDTSNTGRTIDTRLGAFENIFRLLNVATQLGIGPNLKELAVKNEDDLLATTIDYDNLPSPAQPLGSLKKLKTKSVAIQTNISNRNPVPYHIQTDVSAVRPKSLPFRKRRPSLLST
;
A
#
# COMPACT_ATOMS: atom_id res chain seq x y z
N MET A 1 -76.35 115.42 90.72
CA MET A 1 -75.36 116.26 91.46
C MET A 1 -75.80 117.73 91.42
N ALA A 2 -74.99 118.67 91.91
CA ALA A 2 -75.42 120.00 92.39
C ALA A 2 -75.90 121.03 91.32
N PRO A 3 -76.65 122.09 91.72
CA PRO A 3 -77.29 123.07 90.81
C PRO A 3 -76.74 124.52 90.93
N LYS A 4 -77.32 125.46 90.17
CA LYS A 4 -77.42 126.92 90.44
C LYS A 4 -78.66 127.47 89.70
N LYS A 5 -79.53 128.31 90.29
CA LYS A 5 -79.39 129.73 90.71
C LYS A 5 -79.16 130.66 89.51
N LYS A 6 -79.79 131.84 89.39
CA LYS A 6 -80.39 132.70 90.45
C LYS A 6 -81.40 133.71 89.83
N GLY A 7 -82.52 133.96 90.50
CA GLY A 7 -83.32 135.19 90.27
C GLY A 7 -82.86 136.34 91.20
N LYS A 8 -83.31 137.57 90.95
CA LYS A 8 -83.11 138.70 91.88
C LYS A 8 -84.22 139.76 91.75
N LYS A 9 -84.99 139.97 92.82
CA LYS A 9 -85.83 141.17 92.98
C LYS A 9 -84.95 142.41 93.21
N LYS A 10 -85.46 143.59 92.88
CA LYS A 10 -85.41 144.72 93.82
C LYS A 10 -86.75 145.46 93.82
N ASP A 11 -87.03 146.08 94.96
CA ASP A 11 -88.22 146.79 95.36
C ASP A 11 -87.72 147.89 96.31
N ASP A 12 -88.28 149.10 96.23
CA ASP A 12 -87.97 150.25 97.11
C ASP A 12 -88.95 151.39 96.79
N GLY A 13 -90.06 151.48 97.54
CA GLY A 13 -91.02 152.59 97.48
C GLY A 13 -90.77 153.67 98.53
N LYS A 14 -91.26 154.90 98.30
CA LYS A 14 -91.28 155.98 99.31
C LYS A 14 -92.64 156.71 99.30
N LYS A 15 -93.02 157.30 100.44
CA LYS A 15 -94.43 157.57 100.81
C LYS A 15 -94.54 158.79 101.75
N LYS A 16 -95.76 159.35 101.91
CA LYS A 16 -96.21 160.30 102.98
C LYS A 16 -95.74 161.76 102.83
N ASP A 17 -96.47 162.81 103.30
CA ASP A 17 -97.82 162.90 103.92
C ASP A 17 -98.38 164.36 103.95
N GLY A 18 -99.71 164.50 104.10
CA GLY A 18 -100.41 165.52 104.93
C GLY A 18 -101.02 166.78 104.26
N GLU A 19 -101.84 167.62 104.93
CA GLU A 19 -103.08 167.41 105.75
C GLU A 19 -103.77 168.81 106.01
N LYS A 20 -105.03 168.86 106.48
CA LYS A 20 -105.73 169.98 107.21
C LYS A 20 -106.38 171.14 106.41
N LYS A 21 -107.44 171.84 106.89
CA LYS A 21 -108.62 171.53 107.77
C LYS A 21 -109.68 172.68 107.77
N LYS A 22 -110.97 172.33 107.88
CA LYS A 22 -112.15 172.99 108.54
C LYS A 22 -112.29 174.53 108.67
N LYS A 23 -113.51 175.03 108.35
CA LYS A 23 -114.52 175.76 109.19
C LYS A 23 -115.77 176.05 108.31
N ALA A 24 -117.06 176.11 108.72
CA ALA A 24 -117.81 176.27 109.99
C ALA A 24 -118.28 177.71 110.33
N ASP A 25 -119.43 177.80 111.02
CA ASP A 25 -120.12 178.99 111.59
C ASP A 25 -120.91 179.87 110.56
N SER A 26 -122.03 180.55 110.88
CA SER A 26 -122.83 180.70 112.13
C SER A 26 -124.33 180.98 111.85
N ALA A 27 -125.18 180.95 112.89
CA ALA A 27 -126.64 181.18 112.85
C ALA A 27 -127.05 182.65 113.17
N LYS A 28 -128.37 182.96 113.04
CA LYS A 28 -129.07 184.09 113.69
C LYS A 28 -130.59 183.83 113.75
N ALA A 29 -131.29 184.44 114.72
CA ALA A 29 -132.71 184.22 115.01
C ALA A 29 -133.40 185.45 115.63
N GLU A 30 -134.74 185.45 115.63
CA GLU A 30 -135.67 186.30 116.43
C GLU A 30 -135.67 187.83 116.12
N PRO A 31 -136.77 188.61 116.37
CA PRO A 31 -137.76 188.58 117.46
C PRO A 31 -139.21 188.14 117.04
N ILE A 32 -140.20 187.71 117.87
CA ILE A 32 -140.74 188.14 119.20
C ILE A 32 -141.59 189.43 119.10
N ILE A 33 -142.86 189.60 119.51
CA ILE A 33 -144.03 188.85 120.11
C ILE A 33 -145.32 189.71 119.84
N PRO A 34 -146.58 189.45 120.32
CA PRO A 34 -147.19 188.30 121.02
C PRO A 34 -148.52 187.76 120.40
N MET A 35 -149.00 186.59 120.88
CA MET A 35 -150.42 186.20 121.12
C MET A 35 -150.46 184.71 121.53
N GLU A 36 -151.22 184.35 122.56
CA GLU A 36 -150.85 183.23 123.45
C GLU A 36 -151.29 181.82 123.01
N GLU A 37 -152.32 181.67 122.17
CA GLU A 37 -152.79 180.34 121.71
C GLU A 37 -152.06 179.82 120.46
N ASN A 38 -151.73 180.69 119.49
CA ASN A 38 -151.16 180.31 118.20
C ASN A 38 -149.80 179.58 118.31
N LEU A 39 -149.03 179.85 119.37
CA LEU A 39 -147.76 179.18 119.65
C LEU A 39 -147.95 177.69 119.95
N LYS A 40 -149.02 177.31 120.65
CA LYS A 40 -149.30 175.91 121.01
C LYS A 40 -149.57 175.07 119.76
N ASP A 41 -150.39 175.58 118.85
CA ASP A 41 -150.70 174.88 117.60
C ASP A 41 -149.51 174.86 116.64
N PHE A 42 -148.71 175.94 116.58
CA PHE A 42 -147.43 175.95 115.85
C PHE A 42 -146.48 174.84 116.35
N TYR A 43 -146.25 174.75 117.67
CA TYR A 43 -145.42 173.68 118.23
C TYR A 43 -146.06 172.30 118.09
N GLN A 44 -147.38 172.18 118.12
CA GLN A 44 -148.07 170.90 117.89
C GLN A 44 -147.93 170.41 116.45
N VAL A 45 -148.04 171.31 115.46
CA VAL A 45 -147.74 171.01 114.04
C VAL A 45 -146.26 170.68 113.85
N GLN A 46 -145.35 171.39 114.52
CA GLN A 46 -143.92 171.10 114.50
C GLN A 46 -143.60 169.72 115.13
N VAL A 47 -144.26 169.35 116.22
CA VAL A 47 -144.14 168.01 116.83
C VAL A 47 -144.72 166.93 115.91
N GLN A 48 -145.80 167.20 115.17
CA GLN A 48 -146.32 166.27 114.18
C GLN A 48 -145.40 166.12 112.95
N SER A 49 -144.79 167.19 112.44
CA SER A 49 -143.85 167.10 111.32
C SER A 49 -142.52 166.46 111.73
N LEU A 50 -142.02 166.73 112.94
CA LEU A 50 -140.87 166.03 113.51
C LEU A 50 -141.16 164.54 113.76
N ARG A 51 -142.36 164.18 114.25
CA ARG A 51 -142.78 162.77 114.37
C ARG A 51 -142.80 162.08 113.01
N LYS A 52 -143.47 162.67 112.00
CA LYS A 52 -143.43 162.14 110.62
C LYS A 52 -142.00 161.98 110.09
N LYS A 53 -141.11 162.94 110.35
CA LYS A 53 -139.71 162.84 109.92
C LYS A 53 -138.94 161.74 110.69
N VAL A 54 -139.28 161.46 111.95
CA VAL A 54 -138.76 160.31 112.70
C VAL A 54 -139.34 159.00 112.14
N ASP A 55 -140.64 158.93 111.87
CA ASP A 55 -141.30 157.75 111.28
C ASP A 55 -140.73 157.43 109.88
N GLU A 56 -140.52 158.46 109.05
CA GLU A 56 -139.85 158.37 107.75
C GLU A 56 -138.40 157.88 107.89
N LEU A 57 -137.61 158.45 108.80
CA LEU A 57 -136.23 158.02 109.04
C LEU A 57 -136.16 156.61 109.63
N GLN A 58 -137.13 156.21 110.44
CA GLN A 58 -137.19 154.85 110.98
C GLN A 58 -137.57 153.84 109.88
N GLN A 59 -138.53 154.16 109.01
CA GLN A 59 -138.82 153.34 107.82
C GLN A 59 -137.61 153.28 106.87
N GLU A 60 -136.87 154.38 106.68
CA GLU A 60 -135.64 154.41 105.91
C GLU A 60 -134.57 153.51 106.56
N CYS A 61 -134.36 153.59 107.87
CA CYS A 61 -133.46 152.72 108.62
C CYS A 61 -133.88 151.24 108.58
N ASP A 62 -135.15 150.91 108.76
CA ASP A 62 -135.66 149.53 108.70
C ASP A 62 -135.52 148.96 107.28
N SER A 63 -135.80 149.76 106.24
CA SER A 63 -135.56 149.38 104.84
C SER A 63 -134.07 149.19 104.55
N TYR A 64 -133.21 150.01 105.16
CA TYR A 64 -131.76 149.89 105.05
C TYR A 64 -131.24 148.64 105.77
N LEU A 65 -131.77 148.29 106.94
CA LEU A 65 -131.43 147.06 107.67
C LEU A 65 -131.85 145.81 106.90
N VAL A 66 -133.06 145.78 106.32
CA VAL A 66 -133.51 144.68 105.45
C VAL A 66 -132.66 144.60 104.17
N SER A 67 -132.31 145.74 103.57
CA SER A 67 -131.39 145.81 102.44
C SER A 67 -129.99 145.32 102.81
N GLN A 68 -129.49 145.66 103.99
CA GLN A 68 -128.18 145.22 104.50
C GLN A 68 -128.16 143.71 104.77
N HIS A 69 -129.23 143.15 105.34
CA HIS A 69 -129.38 141.71 105.58
C HIS A 69 -129.39 140.94 104.26
N THR A 70 -130.29 141.31 103.34
CA THR A 70 -130.44 140.63 102.04
C THR A 70 -129.20 140.78 101.15
N ASN A 71 -128.49 141.91 101.20
CA ASN A 71 -127.18 142.04 100.56
C ASN A 71 -126.09 141.20 101.25
N GLY A 72 -126.17 141.00 102.57
CA GLY A 72 -125.30 140.08 103.32
C GLY A 72 -125.48 138.63 102.88
N GLU A 73 -126.71 138.14 102.84
CA GLU A 73 -127.08 136.79 102.35
C GLU A 73 -126.67 136.60 100.89
N ARG A 74 -126.88 137.61 100.04
CA ARG A 74 -126.43 137.61 98.65
C ARG A 74 -124.90 137.58 98.53
N LEU A 75 -124.17 138.25 99.43
CA LEU A 75 -122.71 138.19 99.46
C LEU A 75 -122.19 136.85 99.96
N GLU A 76 -122.87 136.18 100.89
CA GLU A 76 -122.46 134.85 101.37
C GLU A 76 -122.71 133.77 100.31
N THR A 77 -123.91 133.71 99.74
CA THR A 77 -124.21 132.80 98.62
C THR A 77 -123.29 133.02 97.42
N LEU A 78 -122.90 134.26 97.11
CA LEU A 78 -121.87 134.54 96.08
C LEU A 78 -120.46 134.07 96.49
N LYS A 79 -120.08 134.09 97.78
CA LYS A 79 -118.82 133.49 98.24
C LYS A 79 -118.87 131.97 98.11
N GLU A 80 -119.97 131.33 98.51
CA GLU A 80 -120.18 129.88 98.41
C GLU A 80 -120.12 129.41 96.96
N ILE A 81 -120.87 130.02 96.05
CA ILE A 81 -120.84 129.71 94.61
C ILE A 81 -119.42 129.89 94.05
N ARG A 82 -118.71 130.96 94.42
CA ARG A 82 -117.32 131.21 94.01
C ARG A 82 -116.35 130.16 94.57
N LEU A 83 -116.55 129.68 95.80
CA LEU A 83 -115.75 128.64 96.42
C LEU A 83 -116.03 127.26 95.78
N GLY A 84 -117.29 126.93 95.53
CA GLY A 84 -117.71 125.71 94.84
C GLY A 84 -117.19 125.66 93.39
N SER A 85 -117.33 126.76 92.65
CA SER A 85 -116.77 126.91 91.29
C SER A 85 -115.24 126.75 91.29
N ARG A 86 -114.53 127.38 92.25
CA ARG A 86 -113.08 127.21 92.41
C ARG A 86 -112.70 125.77 92.75
N ALA A 87 -113.45 125.10 93.61
CA ALA A 87 -113.19 123.71 94.00
C ALA A 87 -113.46 122.73 92.84
N PHE A 88 -114.50 122.98 92.04
CA PHE A 88 -114.81 122.22 90.83
C PHE A 88 -113.71 122.36 89.77
N LEU A 89 -113.32 123.60 89.44
CA LEU A 89 -112.23 123.87 88.48
C LEU A 89 -110.88 123.36 89.00
N GLY A 90 -110.65 123.40 90.32
CA GLY A 90 -109.47 122.79 90.95
C GLY A 90 -109.43 121.28 90.72
N ARG A 91 -110.51 120.56 91.02
CA ARG A 91 -110.61 119.11 90.78
C ARG A 91 -110.42 118.75 89.31
N GLN A 92 -111.01 119.50 88.37
CA GLN A 92 -110.81 119.25 86.94
C GLN A 92 -109.36 119.49 86.50
N MET A 93 -108.70 120.53 87.04
CA MET A 93 -107.27 120.75 86.78
C MET A 93 -106.41 119.63 87.39
N ASP A 94 -106.72 119.14 88.59
CA ASP A 94 -106.00 118.04 89.22
C ASP A 94 -106.20 116.72 88.45
N GLU A 95 -107.42 116.45 87.97
CA GLU A 95 -107.76 115.29 87.11
C GLU A 95 -107.00 115.33 85.77
N ILE A 96 -107.02 116.47 85.07
CA ILE A 96 -106.26 116.69 83.84
C ILE A 96 -104.74 116.58 84.11
N ASN A 97 -104.24 117.09 85.24
CA ASN A 97 -102.83 116.93 85.62
C ASN A 97 -102.48 115.46 85.90
N LEU A 98 -103.37 114.67 86.51
CA LEU A 98 -103.15 113.23 86.70
C LEU A 98 -103.13 112.47 85.37
N GLU A 99 -104.04 112.78 84.45
CA GLU A 99 -104.05 112.23 83.08
C GLU A 99 -102.78 112.60 82.32
N ILE A 100 -102.37 113.88 82.33
CA ILE A 100 -101.11 114.35 81.74
C ILE A 100 -99.89 113.61 82.33
N ASN A 101 -99.85 113.37 83.64
CA ASN A 101 -98.77 112.62 84.27
C ASN A 101 -98.77 111.14 83.88
N LEU A 102 -99.95 110.51 83.74
CA LEU A 102 -100.10 109.13 83.30
C LEU A 102 -99.69 108.97 81.83
N LEU A 103 -100.15 109.85 80.95
CA LEU A 103 -99.77 109.87 79.53
C LEU A 103 -98.27 110.14 79.35
N ASN A 104 -97.69 111.09 80.08
CA ASN A 104 -96.23 111.32 80.07
C ASN A 104 -95.45 110.10 80.56
N ARG A 105 -95.97 109.37 81.55
CA ARG A 105 -95.36 108.12 82.01
C ARG A 105 -95.43 107.03 80.94
N GLN A 106 -96.58 106.80 80.32
CA GLN A 106 -96.75 105.83 79.23
C GLN A 106 -95.88 106.19 78.01
N LEU A 107 -95.80 107.47 77.64
CA LEU A 107 -94.90 107.96 76.60
C LEU A 107 -93.43 107.72 76.95
N LYS A 108 -93.04 107.86 78.23
CA LYS A 108 -91.68 107.52 78.64
C LYS A 108 -91.42 106.01 78.56
N GLU A 109 -92.30 105.19 79.13
CA GLU A 109 -92.16 103.72 79.11
C GLU A 109 -92.13 103.17 77.67
N LEU A 110 -92.91 103.74 76.75
CA LEU A 110 -92.88 103.43 75.32
C LEU A 110 -91.57 103.86 74.62
N ASN A 111 -90.99 105.01 74.99
CA ASN A 111 -89.69 105.43 74.46
C ASN A 111 -88.55 104.59 75.03
N ASP A 112 -88.56 104.30 76.33
CA ASP A 112 -87.57 103.43 76.99
C ASP A 112 -87.57 102.02 76.35
N LEU A 113 -88.75 101.45 76.04
CA LEU A 113 -88.89 100.19 75.30
C LEU A 113 -88.35 100.29 73.86
N LYS A 114 -88.73 101.34 73.12
CA LYS A 114 -88.26 101.56 71.74
C LYS A 114 -86.74 101.77 71.65
N GLU A 115 -86.13 102.38 72.66
CA GLU A 115 -84.68 102.47 72.76
C GLU A 115 -84.04 101.12 73.10
N ALA A 116 -84.66 100.29 73.96
CA ALA A 116 -84.21 98.92 74.20
C ALA A 116 -84.23 98.06 72.92
N GLU A 117 -85.37 98.00 72.22
CA GLU A 117 -85.50 97.31 70.92
C GLU A 117 -84.46 97.78 69.90
N ARG A 118 -84.30 99.10 69.74
CA ARG A 118 -83.29 99.69 68.86
C ARG A 118 -81.87 99.26 69.24
N ASN A 119 -81.55 99.21 70.52
CA ASN A 119 -80.25 98.79 71.00
C ASN A 119 -80.02 97.28 70.80
N GLU A 120 -81.06 96.45 70.88
CA GLU A 120 -80.98 95.02 70.55
C GLU A 120 -80.78 94.78 69.05
N PHE A 121 -81.53 95.45 68.18
CA PHE A 121 -81.29 95.38 66.73
C PHE A 121 -79.89 95.89 66.34
N LEU A 122 -79.39 96.95 66.98
CA LEU A 122 -78.02 97.44 66.74
C LEU A 122 -76.94 96.44 67.20
N LYS A 123 -77.15 95.74 68.33
CA LYS A 123 -76.28 94.64 68.75
C LYS A 123 -76.30 93.50 67.74
N GLN A 124 -77.48 93.01 67.36
CA GLN A 124 -77.63 91.93 66.38
C GLN A 124 -76.97 92.26 65.03
N ILE A 125 -77.14 93.48 64.53
CA ILE A 125 -76.48 93.94 63.29
C ILE A 125 -74.95 93.98 63.45
N TYR A 126 -74.43 94.38 64.61
CA TYR A 126 -72.99 94.39 64.90
C TYR A 126 -72.41 92.98 65.07
N GLU A 127 -73.11 92.10 65.78
CA GLU A 127 -72.76 90.70 66.02
C GLU A 127 -72.77 89.89 64.72
N LEU A 128 -73.82 90.03 63.89
CA LEU A 128 -73.86 89.42 62.56
C LEU A 128 -72.72 89.95 61.69
N ARG A 129 -72.53 91.28 61.60
CA ARG A 129 -71.46 91.86 60.78
C ARG A 129 -70.06 91.46 61.24
N THR A 130 -69.81 91.35 62.54
CA THR A 130 -68.50 90.91 63.06
C THR A 130 -68.29 89.41 62.85
N ARG A 131 -69.32 88.59 63.04
CA ARG A 131 -69.30 87.15 62.69
C ARG A 131 -69.02 86.93 61.20
N ASP A 132 -69.76 87.60 60.32
CA ASP A 132 -69.62 87.45 58.86
C ASP A 132 -68.21 87.88 58.38
N LEU A 133 -67.67 88.97 58.94
CA LEU A 133 -66.31 89.43 58.67
C LEU A 133 -65.24 88.47 59.24
N GLN A 134 -65.50 87.83 60.37
CA GLN A 134 -64.60 86.84 60.96
C GLN A 134 -64.65 85.51 60.19
N GLU A 135 -65.82 85.00 59.82
CA GLU A 135 -65.98 83.78 59.00
C GLU A 135 -65.35 83.95 57.61
N THR A 136 -65.53 85.11 56.96
CA THR A 136 -64.87 85.40 55.69
C THR A 136 -63.36 85.61 55.84
N ARG A 137 -62.89 86.21 56.94
CA ARG A 137 -61.46 86.26 57.27
C ARG A 137 -60.88 84.86 57.43
N ASP A 138 -61.45 84.03 58.30
CA ASP A 138 -60.89 82.72 58.67
C ASP A 138 -60.93 81.77 57.47
N LYS A 139 -61.97 81.86 56.63
CA LYS A 139 -61.98 81.21 55.31
C LYS A 139 -60.80 81.66 54.45
N ASN A 140 -60.64 82.97 54.22
CA ASN A 140 -59.55 83.52 53.41
C ASN A 140 -58.16 83.19 54.00
N GLU A 141 -58.03 83.13 55.32
CA GLU A 141 -56.79 82.76 56.01
C GLU A 141 -56.48 81.27 55.83
N SER A 142 -57.49 80.39 55.91
CA SER A 142 -57.36 78.95 55.60
C SER A 142 -57.02 78.67 54.13
N GLU A 143 -57.60 79.42 53.19
CA GLU A 143 -57.28 79.33 51.77
C GLU A 143 -55.84 79.79 51.51
N ASN A 144 -55.39 80.88 52.16
CA ASN A 144 -54.00 81.33 52.11
C ASN A 144 -53.02 80.30 52.72
N GLN A 145 -53.37 79.64 53.82
CA GLN A 145 -52.56 78.57 54.40
C GLN A 145 -52.47 77.35 53.45
N MET A 146 -53.58 76.95 52.83
CA MET A 146 -53.59 75.88 51.83
C MET A 146 -52.77 76.24 50.57
N LEU A 147 -52.85 77.50 50.10
CA LEU A 147 -52.06 77.98 48.96
C LEU A 147 -50.56 78.03 49.29
N LYS A 148 -50.18 78.43 50.51
CA LYS A 148 -48.79 78.35 51.00
C LYS A 148 -48.30 76.90 51.06
N ALA A 149 -49.11 75.96 51.57
CA ALA A 149 -48.75 74.55 51.58
C ALA A 149 -48.56 73.97 50.16
N LYS A 150 -49.45 74.35 49.21
CA LYS A 150 -49.31 73.99 47.79
C LYS A 150 -48.07 74.60 47.15
N LEU A 151 -47.72 75.85 47.49
CA LEU A 151 -46.51 76.52 46.99
C LEU A 151 -45.24 75.84 47.51
N ASN A 152 -45.16 75.57 48.82
CA ASN A 152 -44.04 74.84 49.42
C ASN A 152 -43.86 73.45 48.76
N SER A 153 -44.96 72.72 48.55
CA SER A 153 -44.93 71.42 47.86
C SER A 153 -44.48 71.55 46.39
N LEU A 154 -44.86 72.62 45.69
CA LEU A 154 -44.39 72.90 44.33
C LEU A 154 -42.88 73.23 44.30
N ASP A 155 -42.37 73.95 45.29
CA ASP A 155 -40.95 74.31 45.39
C ASP A 155 -40.07 73.11 45.84
N GLU A 156 -40.61 72.22 46.67
CA GLU A 156 -40.05 70.88 46.89
C GLU A 156 -39.98 70.06 45.59
N LEU A 157 -41.00 70.13 44.74
CA LEU A 157 -41.00 69.41 43.45
C LEU A 157 -40.02 70.02 42.44
N LYS A 158 -39.83 71.36 42.44
CA LYS A 158 -38.77 72.04 41.65
C LYS A 158 -37.38 71.59 42.10
N THR A 159 -37.08 71.67 43.39
CA THR A 159 -35.77 71.29 43.94
C THR A 159 -35.46 69.80 43.75
N LYS A 160 -36.45 68.90 43.91
CA LYS A 160 -36.31 67.48 43.57
C LYS A 160 -36.04 67.26 42.08
N LYS A 161 -36.75 67.98 41.19
CA LYS A 161 -36.52 67.94 39.74
C LYS A 161 -35.12 68.43 39.35
N GLU A 162 -34.65 69.52 39.96
CA GLU A 162 -33.33 70.09 39.72
C GLU A 162 -32.22 69.16 40.22
N SER A 163 -32.40 68.54 41.40
CA SER A 163 -31.49 67.50 41.91
C SER A 163 -31.38 66.32 40.95
N LEU A 164 -32.52 65.75 40.50
CA LEU A 164 -32.55 64.65 39.54
C LEU A 164 -31.93 65.04 38.18
N PHE A 165 -32.15 66.27 37.71
CA PHE A 165 -31.58 66.74 36.45
C PHE A 165 -30.05 66.93 36.54
N ASN A 166 -29.54 67.31 37.71
CA ASN A 166 -28.10 67.38 37.96
C ASN A 166 -27.48 65.98 38.13
N GLU A 167 -28.20 65.03 38.76
CA GLU A 167 -27.78 63.63 38.84
C GLU A 167 -27.71 62.97 37.44
N ILE A 168 -28.73 63.17 36.59
CA ILE A 168 -28.74 62.71 35.20
C ILE A 168 -27.54 63.27 34.43
N LYS A 169 -27.24 64.57 34.54
CA LYS A 169 -26.04 65.16 33.90
C LYS A 169 -24.74 64.50 34.38
N GLN A 170 -24.59 64.28 35.69
CA GLN A 170 -23.40 63.62 36.24
C GLN A 170 -23.28 62.16 35.76
N LEU A 171 -24.39 61.48 35.51
CA LEU A 171 -24.40 60.13 34.92
C LEU A 171 -24.07 60.17 33.42
N ASP A 172 -24.63 61.11 32.66
CA ASP A 172 -24.29 61.33 31.24
C ASP A 172 -22.81 61.69 31.04
N GLU A 173 -22.24 62.51 31.93
CA GLU A 173 -20.81 62.88 31.93
C GLU A 173 -19.92 61.67 32.25
N LYS A 174 -20.27 60.88 33.26
CA LYS A 174 -19.57 59.62 33.60
C LYS A 174 -19.66 58.58 32.48
N LEU A 175 -20.82 58.45 31.83
CA LEU A 175 -21.00 57.54 30.69
C LEU A 175 -20.11 57.96 29.51
N LYS A 176 -20.08 59.24 29.15
CA LYS A 176 -19.18 59.75 28.09
C LYS A 176 -17.70 59.56 28.41
N GLN A 177 -17.31 59.71 29.68
CA GLN A 177 -15.95 59.38 30.13
C GLN A 177 -15.67 57.88 29.98
N GLN A 178 -16.56 57.00 30.42
CA GLN A 178 -16.41 55.55 30.26
C GLN A 178 -16.39 55.11 28.78
N GLU A 179 -17.19 55.72 27.92
CA GLU A 179 -17.18 55.47 26.47
C GLU A 179 -15.85 55.92 25.83
N HIS A 180 -15.30 57.06 26.26
CA HIS A 180 -13.99 57.56 25.81
C HIS A 180 -12.85 56.65 26.29
N ASP A 181 -12.81 56.33 27.58
CA ASP A 181 -11.78 55.47 28.18
C ASP A 181 -11.80 54.06 27.57
N GLN A 182 -12.97 53.51 27.25
CA GLN A 182 -13.11 52.24 26.53
C GLN A 182 -12.64 52.34 25.06
N GLN A 183 -12.88 53.47 24.38
CA GLN A 183 -12.36 53.70 23.02
C GLN A 183 -10.83 53.82 23.01
N GLU A 184 -10.24 54.50 23.99
CA GLU A 184 -8.78 54.50 24.17
C GLU A 184 -8.24 53.10 24.48
N GLU A 185 -8.84 52.37 25.43
CA GLU A 185 -8.39 51.02 25.80
C GLU A 185 -8.47 50.04 24.61
N LEU A 186 -9.54 50.12 23.81
CA LEU A 186 -9.67 49.38 22.55
C LEU A 186 -8.57 49.77 21.56
N TYR A 187 -8.32 51.06 21.34
CA TYR A 187 -7.26 51.53 20.46
C TYR A 187 -5.88 51.02 20.89
N TYR A 188 -5.57 51.05 22.19
CA TYR A 188 -4.30 50.51 22.72
C TYR A 188 -4.20 48.98 22.52
N LYS A 189 -5.28 48.22 22.80
CA LYS A 189 -5.32 46.76 22.58
C LYS A 189 -5.22 46.38 21.10
N GLU A 190 -5.89 47.10 20.21
CA GLU A 190 -5.79 46.88 18.75
C GLU A 190 -4.37 47.13 18.27
N LYS A 191 -3.79 48.29 18.63
CA LYS A 191 -2.40 48.68 18.35
C LYS A 191 -1.39 47.66 18.87
N GLU A 192 -1.55 47.17 20.09
CA GLU A 192 -0.71 46.12 20.64
C GLU A 192 -0.83 44.81 19.84
N SER A 193 -2.04 44.35 19.54
CA SER A 193 -2.22 43.12 18.75
C SER A 193 -1.69 43.24 17.31
N ILE A 194 -1.72 44.44 16.71
CA ILE A 194 -1.12 44.72 15.40
C ILE A 194 0.41 44.61 15.49
N LEU A 195 1.01 45.24 16.51
CA LEU A 195 2.45 45.16 16.76
C LEU A 195 2.91 43.73 17.09
N GLU A 196 2.10 42.94 17.81
CA GLU A 196 2.36 41.53 18.08
C GLU A 196 2.28 40.68 16.79
N LYS A 197 1.23 40.86 15.98
CA LYS A 197 1.10 40.18 14.67
C LYS A 197 2.28 40.50 13.76
N ASP A 198 2.80 41.73 13.77
CA ASP A 198 3.98 42.11 12.98
C ASP A 198 5.31 41.63 13.58
N LYS A 199 5.44 41.51 14.91
CA LYS A 199 6.56 40.78 15.55
C LYS A 199 6.55 39.31 15.10
N LEU A 200 5.41 38.63 15.21
CA LEU A 200 5.24 37.23 14.84
C LEU A 200 5.48 36.99 13.34
N ARG A 201 5.02 37.89 12.46
CA ARG A 201 5.33 37.86 11.02
C ARG A 201 6.83 37.97 10.77
N LYS A 202 7.52 38.92 11.41
CA LYS A 202 8.98 39.08 11.29
C LYS A 202 9.73 37.84 11.78
N GLU A 203 9.31 37.26 12.90
CA GLU A 203 9.90 36.03 13.44
C GLU A 203 9.65 34.83 12.51
N MET A 204 8.44 34.67 11.97
CA MET A 204 8.13 33.61 11.01
C MET A 204 8.96 33.74 9.73
N VAL A 205 9.12 34.96 9.20
CA VAL A 205 9.99 35.23 8.04
C VAL A 205 11.46 34.96 8.36
N ALA A 206 11.94 35.30 9.56
CA ALA A 206 13.28 34.96 10.00
C ALA A 206 13.48 33.44 10.05
N ARG A 207 12.62 32.69 10.77
CA ARG A 207 12.67 31.22 10.84
C ARG A 207 12.60 30.56 9.46
N VAL A 208 11.81 31.09 8.52
CA VAL A 208 11.73 30.59 7.13
C VAL A 208 13.00 30.91 6.33
N ASN A 209 13.63 32.06 6.54
CA ASN A 209 14.92 32.40 5.95
C ASN A 209 16.05 31.52 6.52
N ASP A 210 16.06 31.29 7.83
CA ASP A 210 17.03 30.42 8.51
C ASP A 210 16.90 28.98 8.00
N LEU A 211 15.67 28.44 7.95
CA LEU A 211 15.37 27.14 7.35
C LEU A 211 15.76 27.07 5.87
N SER A 212 15.56 28.15 5.11
CA SER A 212 16.01 28.24 3.71
C SER A 212 17.54 28.27 3.59
N SER A 213 18.24 28.87 4.55
CA SER A 213 19.70 28.87 4.63
C SER A 213 20.25 27.48 4.97
N GLU A 214 19.60 26.76 5.90
CA GLU A 214 19.92 25.38 6.23
C GLU A 214 19.61 24.42 5.08
N PHE A 215 18.48 24.55 4.38
CA PHE A 215 18.23 23.78 3.16
C PHE A 215 19.28 24.06 2.08
N ARG A 216 19.71 25.32 1.88
CA ARG A 216 20.82 25.63 0.96
C ARG A 216 22.15 25.02 1.42
N ARG A 217 22.44 25.03 2.73
CA ARG A 217 23.65 24.44 3.33
C ARG A 217 23.66 22.93 3.19
N VAL A 218 22.57 22.25 3.55
CA VAL A 218 22.39 20.80 3.47
C VAL A 218 22.39 20.34 2.01
N SER A 219 21.67 21.00 1.10
CA SER A 219 21.72 20.66 -0.33
C SER A 219 23.13 20.82 -0.92
N LYS A 220 23.84 21.91 -0.58
CA LYS A 220 25.24 22.10 -1.03
C LYS A 220 26.17 21.02 -0.45
N MET A 221 26.00 20.67 0.83
CA MET A 221 26.77 19.62 1.50
C MET A 221 26.48 18.23 0.89
N GLN A 222 25.21 17.91 0.61
CA GLN A 222 24.78 16.67 -0.01
C GLN A 222 25.31 16.57 -1.45
N VAL A 223 25.22 17.62 -2.25
CA VAL A 223 25.83 17.66 -3.60
C VAL A 223 27.34 17.39 -3.51
N VAL A 224 28.06 18.07 -2.63
CA VAL A 224 29.51 17.83 -2.42
C VAL A 224 29.80 16.40 -1.96
N GLN A 225 28.98 15.83 -1.07
CA GLN A 225 29.12 14.46 -0.60
C GLN A 225 28.86 13.43 -1.71
N THR A 226 27.79 13.60 -2.49
CA THR A 226 27.46 12.73 -3.64
C THR A 226 28.51 12.85 -4.74
N THR A 227 28.96 14.05 -5.08
CA THR A 227 30.08 14.24 -6.03
C THR A 227 31.37 13.58 -5.53
N ARG A 228 31.69 13.68 -4.23
CA ARG A 228 32.84 12.98 -3.63
C ARG A 228 32.69 11.46 -3.71
N GLN A 229 31.49 10.92 -3.45
CA GLN A 229 31.22 9.49 -3.58
C GLN A 229 31.37 9.01 -5.03
N ILE A 230 30.81 9.74 -6.01
CA ILE A 230 30.95 9.44 -7.44
C ILE A 230 32.42 9.47 -7.88
N ILE A 231 33.21 10.44 -7.42
CA ILE A 231 34.66 10.49 -7.71
C ILE A 231 35.38 9.26 -7.12
N LEU A 232 35.10 8.89 -5.87
CA LEU A 232 35.70 7.71 -5.24
C LEU A 232 35.26 6.40 -5.91
N GLU A 233 34.01 6.31 -6.36
CA GLU A 233 33.51 5.16 -7.11
C GLU A 233 34.13 5.07 -8.50
N ASN A 234 34.24 6.19 -9.24
CA ASN A 234 34.95 6.23 -10.53
C ASN A 234 36.43 5.82 -10.38
N VAL A 235 37.11 6.25 -9.31
CA VAL A 235 38.48 5.79 -9.01
C VAL A 235 38.51 4.28 -8.71
N ARG A 236 37.54 3.75 -7.96
CA ARG A 236 37.44 2.30 -7.69
C ARG A 236 37.18 1.52 -8.99
N LEU A 237 36.27 1.99 -9.83
CA LEU A 237 35.92 1.37 -11.11
C LEU A 237 37.10 1.42 -12.08
N ASN A 238 37.82 2.54 -12.18
CA ASN A 238 39.05 2.64 -12.98
C ASN A 238 40.13 1.68 -12.49
N ASN A 239 40.32 1.54 -11.17
CA ASN A 239 41.28 0.58 -10.61
C ASN A 239 40.86 -0.88 -10.92
N GLN A 240 39.57 -1.20 -10.86
CA GLN A 240 39.05 -2.51 -11.27
C GLN A 240 39.19 -2.75 -12.77
N MET A 241 38.96 -1.72 -13.60
CA MET A 241 39.14 -1.76 -15.05
C MET A 241 40.60 -2.03 -15.43
N ALA A 242 41.57 -1.39 -14.74
CA ALA A 242 42.99 -1.62 -14.95
C ALA A 242 43.45 -3.03 -14.53
N ILE A 243 42.84 -3.63 -13.50
CA ILE A 243 43.07 -5.04 -13.14
C ILE A 243 42.52 -5.96 -14.25
N ILE A 244 41.29 -5.72 -14.70
CA ILE A 244 40.65 -6.47 -15.79
C ILE A 244 41.43 -6.34 -17.10
N GLU A 245 42.01 -5.16 -17.39
CA GLU A 245 42.87 -4.91 -18.54
C GLU A 245 44.20 -5.68 -18.42
N SER A 246 44.81 -5.72 -17.25
CA SER A 246 45.98 -6.56 -16.96
C SER A 246 45.67 -8.05 -17.19
N ASP A 247 44.55 -8.54 -16.64
CA ASP A 247 44.14 -9.95 -16.79
C ASP A 247 43.79 -10.29 -18.24
N TYR A 248 43.11 -9.39 -18.97
CA TYR A 248 42.84 -9.51 -20.40
C TYR A 248 44.13 -9.60 -21.22
N ASN A 249 45.10 -8.72 -20.95
CA ASN A 249 46.40 -8.74 -21.62
C ASN A 249 47.17 -10.04 -21.33
N ASN A 250 47.14 -10.54 -20.09
CA ASN A 250 47.72 -11.84 -19.73
C ASN A 250 47.06 -12.99 -20.52
N VAL A 251 45.73 -13.00 -20.61
CA VAL A 251 44.97 -14.02 -21.36
C VAL A 251 45.20 -13.92 -22.87
N GLU A 252 45.38 -12.73 -23.45
CA GLU A 252 45.69 -12.60 -24.88
C GLU A 252 47.13 -13.04 -25.20
N ILE A 253 48.08 -12.78 -24.29
CA ILE A 253 49.45 -13.32 -24.36
C ILE A 253 49.44 -14.86 -24.26
N GLU A 254 48.64 -15.44 -23.37
CA GLU A 254 48.50 -16.89 -23.25
C GLU A 254 47.83 -17.50 -24.50
N ASN A 255 46.74 -16.90 -24.99
CA ASN A 255 46.13 -17.28 -26.27
C ASN A 255 47.12 -17.13 -27.45
N GLY A 256 48.03 -16.15 -27.41
CA GLY A 256 49.14 -16.03 -28.35
C GLY A 256 50.05 -17.25 -28.34
N LYS A 257 50.56 -17.61 -27.15
CA LYS A 257 51.42 -18.80 -26.94
C LYS A 257 50.70 -20.10 -27.35
N ILE A 258 49.43 -20.27 -27.00
CA ILE A 258 48.62 -21.44 -27.38
C ILE A 258 48.41 -21.51 -28.90
N ARG A 259 48.14 -20.36 -29.56
CA ARG A 259 48.05 -20.28 -31.03
C ARG A 259 49.37 -20.64 -31.71
N GLU A 260 50.50 -20.27 -31.14
CA GLU A 260 51.84 -20.61 -31.63
C GLU A 260 52.19 -22.10 -31.42
N GLN A 261 51.97 -22.64 -30.22
CA GLN A 261 52.11 -24.07 -29.93
C GLN A 261 51.21 -24.92 -30.85
N LYS A 262 49.97 -24.49 -31.11
CA LYS A 262 49.07 -25.16 -32.05
C LYS A 262 49.61 -25.15 -33.48
N LYS A 263 50.20 -24.04 -33.95
CA LYS A 263 50.88 -24.00 -35.27
C LYS A 263 52.05 -24.96 -35.32
N SER A 264 52.91 -24.95 -34.29
CA SER A 264 54.07 -25.85 -34.18
C SER A 264 53.66 -27.32 -34.21
N LYS A 265 52.70 -27.73 -33.37
CA LYS A 265 52.19 -29.12 -33.36
C LYS A 265 51.43 -29.50 -34.63
N SER A 266 50.75 -28.56 -35.28
CA SER A 266 50.12 -28.81 -36.59
C SER A 266 51.15 -29.06 -37.70
N LEU A 267 52.32 -28.42 -37.64
CA LEU A 267 53.43 -28.67 -38.57
C LEU A 267 54.10 -30.02 -38.27
N GLU A 268 54.33 -30.33 -36.99
CA GLU A 268 54.87 -31.63 -36.55
C GLU A 268 53.98 -32.81 -37.00
N LEU A 269 52.66 -32.69 -36.83
CA LEU A 269 51.68 -33.66 -37.34
C LEU A 269 51.73 -33.77 -38.86
N SER A 270 51.79 -32.64 -39.60
CA SER A 270 51.89 -32.67 -41.07
C SER A 270 53.14 -33.39 -41.58
N LEU A 271 54.26 -33.27 -40.87
CA LEU A 271 55.51 -33.98 -41.20
C LEU A 271 55.42 -35.47 -40.82
N LEU A 272 54.70 -35.80 -39.75
CA LEU A 272 54.42 -37.19 -39.35
C LEU A 272 53.53 -37.90 -40.38
N ASP A 273 52.46 -37.23 -40.83
CA ASP A 273 51.54 -37.67 -41.89
C ASP A 273 52.29 -37.97 -43.19
N GLU A 274 53.20 -37.09 -43.62
CA GLU A 274 54.00 -37.30 -44.82
C GLU A 274 54.97 -38.47 -44.66
N ARG A 275 55.62 -38.59 -43.49
CA ARG A 275 56.47 -39.73 -43.14
C ARG A 275 55.69 -41.05 -43.15
N GLU A 276 54.49 -41.08 -42.59
CA GLU A 276 53.63 -42.27 -42.60
C GLU A 276 53.22 -42.64 -44.02
N ARG A 277 52.75 -41.68 -44.82
CA ARG A 277 52.42 -41.90 -46.25
C ARG A 277 53.62 -42.43 -47.04
N MET A 278 54.84 -41.99 -46.73
CA MET A 278 56.08 -42.49 -47.33
C MET A 278 56.46 -43.89 -46.84
N MET A 279 56.24 -44.21 -45.56
CA MET A 279 56.41 -45.57 -45.03
C MET A 279 55.37 -46.53 -45.63
N ALA A 280 54.10 -46.15 -45.72
CA ALA A 280 53.04 -46.94 -46.37
C ALA A 280 53.35 -47.20 -47.86
N LYS A 281 53.87 -46.20 -48.59
CA LYS A 281 54.36 -46.39 -49.97
C LYS A 281 55.54 -47.36 -50.06
N LYS A 282 56.48 -47.34 -49.10
CA LYS A 282 57.58 -48.32 -49.04
C LYS A 282 57.07 -49.72 -48.71
N ASN A 283 56.25 -49.86 -47.67
CA ASN A 283 55.68 -51.13 -47.24
C ASN A 283 54.84 -51.78 -48.35
N ARG A 284 54.06 -50.99 -49.11
CA ARG A 284 53.33 -51.51 -50.29
C ARG A 284 54.28 -52.07 -51.35
N LYS A 285 55.41 -51.42 -51.63
CA LYS A 285 56.42 -51.94 -52.56
C LYS A 285 57.11 -53.20 -52.05
N THR A 286 57.40 -53.31 -50.74
CA THR A 286 57.98 -54.54 -50.18
C THR A 286 56.97 -55.68 -50.15
N TYR A 287 55.67 -55.42 -49.90
CA TYR A 287 54.62 -56.42 -50.05
C TYR A 287 54.54 -56.94 -51.50
N GLN A 288 54.56 -56.06 -52.51
CA GLN A 288 54.58 -56.46 -53.92
C GLN A 288 55.85 -57.23 -54.34
N LEU A 289 56.96 -57.04 -53.64
CA LEU A 289 58.18 -57.83 -53.84
C LEU A 289 58.06 -59.22 -53.17
N ILE A 290 57.50 -59.29 -51.96
CA ILE A 290 57.23 -60.55 -51.26
C ILE A 290 56.21 -61.39 -52.04
N GLU A 291 55.16 -60.76 -52.58
CA GLU A 291 54.13 -61.38 -53.43
C GLU A 291 54.79 -62.09 -54.63
N LYS A 292 55.62 -61.38 -55.40
CA LYS A 292 56.39 -61.96 -56.51
C LYS A 292 57.36 -63.05 -56.10
N LEU A 293 58.11 -62.86 -55.02
CA LEU A 293 59.04 -63.89 -54.52
C LEU A 293 58.27 -65.14 -54.04
N THR A 294 57.04 -64.99 -53.57
CA THR A 294 56.17 -66.13 -53.19
C THR A 294 55.64 -66.85 -54.44
N GLU A 295 55.29 -66.13 -55.51
CA GLU A 295 54.97 -66.71 -56.82
C GLU A 295 56.17 -67.46 -57.42
N GLU A 296 57.37 -66.88 -57.37
CA GLU A 296 58.62 -67.52 -57.82
C GLU A 296 58.97 -68.76 -56.98
N CYS A 297 58.85 -68.70 -55.65
CA CYS A 297 59.02 -69.86 -54.79
C CYS A 297 58.00 -70.97 -55.09
N SER A 298 56.72 -70.65 -55.29
CA SER A 298 55.71 -71.66 -55.63
C SER A 298 55.94 -72.28 -57.02
N ALA A 299 56.44 -71.51 -57.98
CA ALA A 299 56.88 -72.03 -59.27
C ALA A 299 58.10 -72.95 -59.14
N HIS A 300 59.05 -72.65 -58.25
CA HIS A 300 60.18 -73.52 -57.94
C HIS A 300 59.76 -74.81 -57.20
N GLU A 301 58.82 -74.75 -56.25
CA GLU A 301 58.26 -75.93 -55.59
C GLU A 301 57.56 -76.86 -56.60
N GLN A 302 56.76 -76.30 -57.52
CA GLN A 302 56.15 -77.07 -58.60
C GLN A 302 57.20 -77.67 -59.54
N PHE A 303 58.26 -76.93 -59.88
CA PHE A 303 59.36 -77.44 -60.71
C PHE A 303 60.11 -78.59 -60.03
N ILE A 304 60.42 -78.47 -58.74
CA ILE A 304 61.05 -79.53 -57.92
C ILE A 304 60.17 -80.78 -57.92
N ALA A 305 58.86 -80.66 -57.71
CA ALA A 305 57.95 -81.81 -57.78
C ALA A 305 58.00 -82.54 -59.15
N THR A 306 58.13 -81.80 -60.26
CA THR A 306 58.32 -82.42 -61.60
C THR A 306 59.73 -82.96 -61.88
N LEU A 307 60.71 -82.66 -61.02
CA LEU A 307 62.03 -83.30 -61.03
C LEU A 307 62.03 -84.56 -60.16
N ASP A 308 61.41 -84.52 -58.98
CA ASP A 308 61.28 -85.68 -58.09
C ASP A 308 60.49 -86.82 -58.76
N GLU A 309 59.39 -86.49 -59.48
CA GLU A 309 58.64 -87.46 -60.29
C GLU A 309 59.50 -88.09 -61.40
N LYS A 310 60.43 -87.32 -61.98
CA LYS A 310 61.40 -87.83 -62.98
C LYS A 310 62.50 -88.66 -62.35
N ILE A 311 63.03 -88.28 -61.19
CA ILE A 311 64.03 -89.05 -60.44
C ILE A 311 63.45 -90.42 -60.07
N ALA A 312 62.22 -90.47 -59.53
CA ALA A 312 61.52 -91.72 -59.25
C ALA A 312 61.32 -92.59 -60.52
N SER A 313 61.06 -91.98 -61.68
CA SER A 313 61.01 -92.71 -62.95
C SER A 313 62.39 -93.22 -63.41
N PHE A 314 63.47 -92.49 -63.09
CA PHE A 314 64.84 -92.84 -63.44
C PHE A 314 65.36 -93.99 -62.56
N ASP A 315 65.09 -93.94 -61.25
CA ASP A 315 65.40 -95.01 -60.29
C ASP A 315 64.72 -96.33 -60.68
N TYR A 316 63.45 -96.27 -61.13
CA TYR A 316 62.74 -97.44 -61.67
C TYR A 316 63.40 -98.00 -62.94
N THR A 317 63.85 -97.13 -63.87
CA THR A 317 64.60 -97.60 -65.05
C THR A 317 66.00 -98.12 -64.72
N GLN A 318 66.64 -97.60 -63.66
CA GLN A 318 67.96 -98.08 -63.23
C GLN A 318 67.86 -99.47 -62.62
N GLN A 319 66.88 -99.72 -61.74
CA GLN A 319 66.62 -101.05 -61.18
C GLN A 319 66.41 -102.11 -62.29
N LEU A 320 65.70 -101.74 -63.36
CA LEU A 320 65.48 -102.63 -64.52
C LEU A 320 66.76 -102.85 -65.36
N ILE A 321 67.70 -101.90 -65.37
CA ILE A 321 69.02 -102.07 -66.01
C ILE A 321 69.89 -103.01 -65.16
N ASP A 322 69.89 -102.81 -63.84
CA ASP A 322 70.69 -103.62 -62.91
C ASP A 322 70.24 -105.11 -62.95
N GLU A 323 68.92 -105.38 -62.98
CA GLU A 323 68.37 -106.73 -63.21
C GLU A 323 68.82 -107.33 -64.56
N LEU A 324 68.86 -106.53 -65.62
CA LEU A 324 69.30 -106.97 -66.95
C LEU A 324 70.80 -107.29 -66.98
N GLU A 325 71.64 -106.53 -66.26
CA GLU A 325 73.07 -106.82 -66.14
C GLU A 325 73.35 -108.10 -65.32
N GLU A 326 72.56 -108.38 -64.27
CA GLU A 326 72.65 -109.66 -63.55
C GLU A 326 72.25 -110.85 -64.43
N VAL A 327 71.22 -110.72 -65.28
CA VAL A 327 70.85 -111.76 -66.26
C VAL A 327 71.90 -111.91 -67.35
N ASN A 328 72.49 -110.82 -67.83
CA ASN A 328 73.50 -110.85 -68.89
C ASN A 328 74.83 -111.46 -68.40
N THR A 329 75.28 -111.12 -67.19
CA THR A 329 76.47 -111.73 -66.57
C THR A 329 76.27 -113.22 -66.27
N ASN A 330 75.09 -113.64 -65.80
CA ASN A 330 74.76 -115.06 -65.63
C ASN A 330 74.75 -115.82 -66.97
N THR A 331 74.21 -115.22 -68.04
CA THR A 331 74.21 -115.88 -69.36
C THR A 331 75.58 -115.89 -70.03
N ASP A 332 76.46 -114.92 -69.77
CA ASP A 332 77.85 -114.94 -70.25
C ASP A 332 78.73 -115.92 -69.46
N ALA A 333 78.52 -116.08 -68.15
CA ALA A 333 79.13 -117.17 -67.38
C ALA A 333 78.70 -118.55 -67.92
N ARG A 334 77.41 -118.71 -68.27
CA ARG A 334 76.88 -119.91 -68.93
C ARG A 334 77.52 -120.14 -70.30
N ARG A 335 77.74 -119.08 -71.09
CA ARG A 335 78.46 -119.16 -72.38
C ARG A 335 79.92 -119.61 -72.20
N TYR A 336 80.63 -119.12 -71.18
CA TYR A 336 82.02 -119.51 -70.91
C TYR A 336 82.16 -121.02 -70.58
N GLN A 337 81.28 -121.55 -69.72
CA GLN A 337 81.26 -122.99 -69.40
C GLN A 337 81.05 -123.85 -70.67
N ILE A 338 80.08 -123.47 -71.51
CA ILE A 338 79.81 -124.15 -72.80
C ILE A 338 81.01 -124.05 -73.75
N TYR A 339 81.78 -122.96 -73.72
CA TYR A 339 83.00 -122.81 -74.50
C TYR A 339 84.12 -123.75 -74.04
N GLU A 340 84.38 -123.90 -72.73
CA GLU A 340 85.38 -124.84 -72.22
C GLU A 340 85.02 -126.30 -72.52
N GLU A 341 83.75 -126.69 -72.35
CA GLU A 341 83.26 -128.01 -72.75
C GLU A 341 83.52 -128.27 -74.24
N ASN A 342 83.14 -127.32 -75.10
CA ASN A 342 83.36 -127.43 -76.55
C ASN A 342 84.85 -127.46 -76.93
N GLU A 343 85.73 -126.76 -76.22
CA GLU A 343 87.16 -126.80 -76.52
C GLU A 343 87.80 -128.11 -76.06
N SER A 344 87.40 -128.67 -74.91
CA SER A 344 87.84 -129.99 -74.45
C SER A 344 87.45 -131.10 -75.45
N LEU A 345 86.22 -131.04 -75.97
CA LEU A 345 85.73 -131.93 -77.03
C LEU A 345 86.52 -131.75 -78.33
N ARG A 346 86.84 -130.51 -78.72
CA ARG A 346 87.69 -130.24 -79.91
C ARG A 346 89.11 -130.81 -79.76
N ARG A 347 89.72 -130.72 -78.58
CA ARG A 347 91.05 -131.29 -78.30
C ARG A 347 91.04 -132.83 -78.41
N THR A 348 90.02 -133.51 -77.87
CA THR A 348 89.87 -134.98 -78.04
C THR A 348 89.54 -135.41 -79.47
N ILE A 349 88.80 -134.59 -80.23
CA ILE A 349 88.57 -134.82 -81.67
C ILE A 349 89.87 -134.63 -82.49
N ALA A 350 90.70 -133.65 -82.14
CA ALA A 350 91.99 -133.43 -82.79
C ALA A 350 92.95 -134.61 -82.57
N GLN A 351 93.10 -135.07 -81.33
CA GLN A 351 93.92 -136.25 -81.00
C GLN A 351 93.45 -137.51 -81.75
N ARG A 352 92.12 -137.74 -81.83
CA ARG A 352 91.56 -138.85 -82.61
C ARG A 352 91.82 -138.75 -84.12
N LYS A 353 91.91 -137.53 -84.69
CA LYS A 353 92.30 -137.33 -86.09
C LYS A 353 93.78 -137.61 -86.32
N GLU A 354 94.65 -137.19 -85.41
CA GLU A 354 96.09 -137.41 -85.51
C GLU A 354 96.42 -138.92 -85.51
N THR A 355 95.81 -139.69 -84.60
CA THR A 355 95.90 -141.17 -84.61
C THR A 355 95.36 -141.82 -85.88
N LEU A 356 94.43 -141.17 -86.58
CA LEU A 356 93.88 -141.65 -87.86
C LEU A 356 94.88 -141.46 -89.00
N SER A 357 95.53 -140.30 -89.08
CA SER A 357 96.57 -140.04 -90.08
C SER A 357 97.86 -140.86 -89.86
N GLN A 358 98.16 -141.27 -88.62
CA GLN A 358 99.16 -142.32 -88.38
C GLN A 358 98.76 -143.64 -89.06
N CYS A 359 97.50 -144.07 -88.92
CA CYS A 359 97.00 -145.33 -89.48
C CYS A 359 96.92 -145.32 -91.02
N GLU A 360 96.55 -144.18 -91.61
CA GLU A 360 96.55 -143.98 -93.08
C GLU A 360 97.97 -144.10 -93.66
N HIS A 361 98.97 -143.53 -92.98
CA HIS A 361 100.37 -143.57 -93.42
C HIS A 361 100.99 -144.98 -93.41
N ASP A 362 100.49 -145.89 -92.58
CA ASP A 362 100.93 -147.29 -92.58
C ASP A 362 100.16 -148.16 -93.60
N MET A 363 98.93 -147.80 -93.98
CA MET A 363 98.27 -148.36 -95.18
C MET A 363 99.06 -148.05 -96.47
N GLU A 364 99.62 -146.85 -96.59
CA GLU A 364 100.42 -146.44 -97.76
C GLU A 364 101.63 -147.36 -97.99
N LYS A 365 102.26 -147.83 -96.90
CA LYS A 365 103.43 -148.74 -96.93
C LYS A 365 103.06 -150.17 -97.34
N ALA A 366 101.84 -150.61 -97.03
CA ALA A 366 101.36 -151.97 -97.33
C ALA A 366 101.06 -152.18 -98.84
N LYS A 367 100.97 -151.11 -99.64
CA LYS A 367 100.53 -151.18 -101.04
C LYS A 367 101.63 -151.56 -102.03
N TYR A 368 102.87 -151.11 -101.79
CA TYR A 368 104.02 -151.31 -102.68
C TYR A 368 104.36 -152.79 -103.01
N PRO A 369 104.22 -153.76 -102.09
CA PRO A 369 104.40 -155.18 -102.41
C PRO A 369 103.27 -155.76 -103.29
N ILE A 370 102.04 -155.30 -103.11
CA ILE A 370 100.84 -155.95 -103.66
C ILE A 370 100.76 -155.78 -105.18
N GLU A 371 100.85 -154.54 -105.69
CA GLU A 371 100.71 -154.31 -107.13
C GLU A 371 101.90 -154.87 -107.94
N LYS A 372 103.07 -155.01 -107.32
CA LYS A 372 104.22 -155.70 -107.93
C LYS A 372 103.99 -157.21 -108.05
N THR A 373 103.18 -157.83 -107.18
CA THR A 373 102.72 -159.22 -107.35
C THR A 373 101.60 -159.36 -108.38
N ILE A 374 100.79 -158.32 -108.62
CA ILE A 374 99.76 -158.32 -109.67
C ILE A 374 100.41 -158.28 -111.07
N GLN A 375 101.48 -157.49 -111.26
CA GLN A 375 102.28 -157.57 -112.50
C GLN A 375 102.88 -158.97 -112.71
N ALA A 376 103.51 -159.54 -111.67
CA ALA A 376 104.12 -160.88 -111.77
C ALA A 376 103.13 -162.02 -112.05
N LEU A 377 101.87 -161.92 -111.62
CA LEU A 377 100.86 -162.96 -111.86
C LEU A 377 100.22 -162.90 -113.25
N ASN A 378 100.24 -161.73 -113.92
CA ASN A 378 99.70 -161.61 -115.27
C ASN A 378 100.75 -161.92 -116.35
N ASP A 379 102.03 -161.55 -116.13
CA ASP A 379 103.13 -161.90 -117.03
C ASP A 379 103.42 -163.42 -117.06
N VAL A 380 102.97 -164.17 -116.04
CA VAL A 380 103.03 -165.65 -115.99
C VAL A 380 101.82 -166.30 -116.70
N LEU A 381 100.82 -165.53 -117.13
CA LEU A 381 99.58 -166.01 -117.73
C LEU A 381 99.52 -165.99 -119.27
N GLN A 382 100.69 -166.11 -119.92
CA GLN A 382 100.90 -166.45 -121.34
C GLN A 382 100.57 -165.30 -122.33
N ASP A 383 101.30 -165.06 -123.41
CA ASP A 383 102.53 -165.64 -123.98
C ASP A 383 102.62 -167.18 -124.10
N SER A 384 101.90 -167.69 -125.10
CA SER A 384 102.41 -168.73 -126.00
C SER A 384 101.76 -168.50 -127.38
N SER A 385 102.25 -167.54 -128.17
CA SER A 385 103.45 -167.63 -129.03
C SER A 385 103.18 -168.37 -130.35
N ASP A 386 103.51 -167.71 -131.48
CA ASP A 386 103.54 -168.36 -132.78
C ASP A 386 104.65 -169.43 -132.89
N THR A 387 104.52 -170.30 -133.90
CA THR A 387 105.51 -171.29 -134.38
C THR A 387 105.73 -172.57 -133.54
N SER A 388 104.97 -173.62 -133.93
CA SER A 388 105.26 -175.07 -133.79
C SER A 388 105.65 -175.67 -132.42
N ASN A 389 104.90 -176.71 -132.02
CA ASN A 389 105.31 -177.79 -131.12
C ASN A 389 105.65 -177.42 -129.65
N THR A 390 104.73 -177.80 -128.75
CA THR A 390 105.00 -178.62 -127.54
C THR A 390 106.42 -178.54 -126.96
N GLY A 391 106.62 -177.78 -125.87
CA GLY A 391 107.95 -177.51 -125.33
C GLY A 391 108.05 -177.31 -123.81
N ARG A 392 108.34 -176.06 -123.40
CA ARG A 392 109.09 -175.76 -122.15
C ARG A 392 108.24 -175.19 -121.00
N THR A 393 107.16 -175.89 -120.62
CA THR A 393 106.11 -175.40 -119.71
C THR A 393 106.31 -175.72 -118.21
N ILE A 394 107.56 -175.93 -117.74
CA ILE A 394 107.81 -176.49 -116.38
C ILE A 394 108.43 -175.48 -115.40
N ASP A 395 109.56 -174.86 -115.71
CA ASP A 395 110.35 -174.11 -114.70
C ASP A 395 109.63 -172.84 -114.18
N THR A 396 108.67 -172.31 -114.93
CA THR A 396 107.80 -171.20 -114.50
C THR A 396 106.90 -171.54 -113.30
N ARG A 397 106.66 -172.82 -113.01
CA ARG A 397 105.72 -173.23 -111.94
C ARG A 397 106.32 -173.28 -110.53
N LEU A 398 107.64 -173.42 -110.38
CA LEU A 398 108.27 -173.61 -109.06
C LEU A 398 108.45 -172.27 -108.30
N GLY A 399 108.94 -171.23 -108.96
CA GLY A 399 109.12 -169.90 -108.34
C GLY A 399 107.81 -169.23 -107.86
N ALA A 400 106.66 -169.66 -108.38
CA ALA A 400 105.36 -169.19 -107.93
C ALA A 400 105.06 -169.60 -106.46
N PHE A 401 105.45 -170.80 -106.04
CA PHE A 401 105.16 -171.31 -104.69
C PHE A 401 106.00 -170.64 -103.60
N GLU A 402 107.25 -170.29 -103.89
CA GLU A 402 108.14 -169.67 -102.90
C GLU A 402 107.70 -168.23 -102.56
N ASN A 403 107.06 -167.53 -103.51
CA ASN A 403 106.44 -166.23 -103.29
C ASN A 403 105.15 -166.32 -102.44
N ILE A 404 104.35 -167.38 -102.58
CA ILE A 404 103.14 -167.60 -101.77
C ILE A 404 103.50 -167.77 -100.28
N PHE A 405 104.59 -168.47 -99.96
CA PHE A 405 105.01 -168.70 -98.58
C PHE A 405 105.46 -167.41 -97.85
N ARG A 406 106.06 -166.45 -98.56
CA ARG A 406 106.42 -165.15 -97.98
C ARG A 406 105.19 -164.29 -97.69
N LEU A 407 104.16 -164.35 -98.53
CA LEU A 407 102.91 -163.60 -98.35
C LEU A 407 102.21 -163.98 -97.04
N LEU A 408 102.16 -165.29 -96.72
CA LEU A 408 101.56 -165.80 -95.49
C LEU A 408 102.26 -165.32 -94.22
N ASN A 409 103.60 -165.15 -94.27
CA ASN A 409 104.42 -164.78 -93.12
C ASN A 409 104.43 -163.26 -92.83
N VAL A 410 103.90 -162.44 -93.75
CA VAL A 410 103.67 -161.00 -93.53
C VAL A 410 102.26 -160.77 -92.97
N ALA A 411 101.26 -161.55 -93.40
CA ALA A 411 99.89 -161.48 -92.87
C ALA A 411 99.82 -161.70 -91.35
N THR A 412 100.68 -162.58 -90.81
CA THR A 412 100.81 -162.85 -89.36
C THR A 412 101.49 -161.71 -88.58
N GLN A 413 102.25 -160.83 -89.23
CA GLN A 413 102.78 -159.60 -88.61
C GLN A 413 101.83 -158.40 -88.75
N LEU A 414 100.97 -158.39 -89.78
CA LEU A 414 99.97 -157.34 -90.02
C LEU A 414 98.64 -157.54 -89.26
N GLY A 415 98.53 -158.58 -88.43
CA GLY A 415 97.33 -158.85 -87.61
C GLY A 415 96.09 -159.32 -88.37
N ILE A 416 96.21 -159.60 -89.68
CA ILE A 416 95.11 -160.09 -90.53
C ILE A 416 95.15 -161.62 -90.56
N GLY A 417 94.86 -162.23 -89.41
CA GLY A 417 94.82 -163.68 -89.21
C GLY A 417 94.54 -164.02 -87.74
N PRO A 418 93.80 -165.10 -87.45
CA PRO A 418 93.42 -165.43 -86.08
C PRO A 418 94.60 -165.96 -85.28
N ASN A 419 94.69 -165.56 -84.00
CA ASN A 419 95.43 -166.33 -83.00
C ASN A 419 94.56 -166.57 -81.77
N LEU A 420 94.74 -167.73 -81.15
CA LEU A 420 93.87 -168.25 -80.10
C LEU A 420 94.52 -168.00 -78.73
N LYS A 421 93.78 -167.40 -77.76
CA LYS A 421 93.73 -167.83 -76.33
C LYS A 421 93.08 -166.88 -75.30
N GLU A 422 92.66 -165.67 -75.64
CA GLU A 422 92.04 -164.73 -74.66
C GLU A 422 90.64 -164.28 -75.10
N LEU A 423 89.49 -164.83 -74.65
CA LEU A 423 89.20 -166.06 -73.89
C LEU A 423 89.33 -166.11 -72.34
N ALA A 424 89.22 -164.96 -71.65
CA ALA A 424 88.70 -164.83 -70.26
C ALA A 424 88.26 -163.35 -70.03
N VAL A 425 87.21 -162.89 -69.30
CA VAL A 425 86.25 -163.38 -68.26
C VAL A 425 86.50 -162.73 -66.86
N LYS A 426 85.62 -161.77 -66.48
CA LYS A 426 85.22 -161.30 -65.10
C LYS A 426 86.13 -160.31 -64.29
N ASN A 427 85.67 -159.48 -63.32
CA ASN A 427 84.32 -158.96 -62.90
C ASN A 427 84.38 -157.81 -61.83
N GLU A 428 83.21 -157.19 -61.51
CA GLU A 428 82.71 -156.56 -60.23
C GLU A 428 83.39 -155.27 -59.67
N ASP A 429 82.77 -154.25 -59.00
CA ASP A 429 81.39 -153.65 -58.83
C ASP A 429 81.57 -152.17 -58.28
N ASP A 430 80.70 -151.32 -57.64
CA ASP A 430 79.45 -151.34 -56.84
C ASP A 430 78.61 -149.97 -56.89
N LEU A 431 78.12 -149.33 -55.78
CA LEU A 431 76.80 -148.62 -55.77
C LEU A 431 76.51 -147.38 -54.79
N LEU A 432 75.30 -146.76 -54.98
CA LEU A 432 74.32 -146.09 -54.03
C LEU A 432 74.16 -144.53 -53.74
N ALA A 433 72.88 -144.06 -53.79
CA ALA A 433 72.14 -142.95 -53.05
C ALA A 433 72.20 -141.42 -53.44
N THR A 434 71.30 -140.45 -53.06
CA THR A 434 69.78 -140.29 -52.98
C THR A 434 69.24 -138.83 -52.66
N THR A 435 68.22 -138.29 -53.37
CA THR A 435 67.19 -137.21 -53.00
C THR A 435 67.65 -135.75 -52.67
N ILE A 436 66.90 -134.61 -52.45
CA ILE A 436 65.46 -134.12 -52.34
C ILE A 436 65.38 -132.56 -52.72
N ASP A 437 64.39 -131.62 -52.68
CA ASP A 437 62.98 -131.35 -52.23
C ASP A 437 62.25 -130.13 -52.98
N TYR A 438 61.36 -129.29 -52.37
CA TYR A 438 60.30 -128.39 -52.99
C TYR A 438 60.10 -126.86 -52.53
N ASP A 439 59.43 -126.03 -53.39
CA ASP A 439 58.35 -124.97 -53.20
C ASP A 439 58.43 -123.40 -52.84
N ASN A 440 57.76 -122.57 -53.69
CA ASN A 440 56.75 -121.44 -53.50
C ASN A 440 56.95 -119.89 -53.12
N LEU A 441 55.85 -119.08 -53.31
CA LEU A 441 55.56 -117.59 -53.51
C LEU A 441 55.43 -116.60 -52.24
N PRO A 442 54.68 -115.42 -52.15
CA PRO A 442 54.83 -114.00 -52.71
C PRO A 442 54.37 -112.72 -51.83
N SER A 443 54.50 -111.45 -52.34
CA SER A 443 53.54 -110.24 -52.26
C SER A 443 53.36 -109.23 -51.03
N PRO A 444 52.55 -108.08 -51.08
CA PRO A 444 52.81 -106.75 -50.37
C PRO A 444 51.64 -105.88 -49.70
N ALA A 445 51.90 -104.58 -49.29
CA ALA A 445 51.05 -103.30 -49.37
C ALA A 445 50.20 -102.56 -48.22
N GLN A 446 50.41 -101.20 -48.05
CA GLN A 446 49.54 -99.96 -47.78
C GLN A 446 48.81 -99.47 -46.40
N PRO A 447 47.74 -98.55 -46.28
CA PRO A 447 47.80 -97.17 -45.59
C PRO A 447 46.53 -96.45 -44.85
N LEU A 448 46.58 -95.11 -44.48
CA LEU A 448 45.52 -93.97 -44.39
C LEU A 448 44.56 -93.56 -43.15
N GLY A 449 44.11 -92.25 -42.98
CA GLY A 449 42.83 -91.77 -42.24
C GLY A 449 42.64 -90.31 -41.57
N SER A 450 41.44 -89.62 -41.51
CA SER A 450 41.15 -88.10 -41.34
C SER A 450 39.91 -87.45 -40.51
N LEU A 451 39.90 -86.12 -40.11
CA LEU A 451 38.84 -84.95 -40.10
C LEU A 451 37.47 -84.70 -39.24
N LYS A 452 37.10 -83.41 -38.77
CA LYS A 452 35.73 -82.62 -38.71
C LYS A 452 35.35 -81.43 -37.66
N LYS A 453 34.07 -80.90 -37.48
CA LYS A 453 33.55 -79.47 -37.05
C LYS A 453 32.20 -79.25 -36.18
N LEU A 454 31.79 -78.03 -35.61
CA LEU A 454 30.40 -77.27 -35.59
C LEU A 454 29.81 -76.29 -34.41
N LYS A 455 29.15 -75.10 -34.74
CA LYS A 455 27.82 -74.33 -34.38
C LYS A 455 27.21 -73.58 -33.06
N THR A 456 26.73 -72.27 -33.19
CA THR A 456 25.39 -71.48 -32.89
C THR A 456 24.79 -70.75 -31.58
N LYS A 457 24.01 -69.60 -31.78
CA LYS A 457 22.85 -68.86 -31.02
C LYS A 457 23.07 -67.67 -29.98
N SER A 458 22.15 -66.78 -29.42
CA SER A 458 20.88 -65.93 -29.72
C SER A 458 20.27 -65.18 -28.44
N VAL A 459 19.32 -64.17 -28.23
CA VAL A 459 18.54 -62.98 -28.85
C VAL A 459 17.49 -62.27 -27.84
N ALA A 460 17.20 -60.91 -27.76
CA ALA A 460 16.00 -60.19 -27.07
C ALA A 460 15.85 -58.58 -27.16
N ILE A 461 14.66 -57.91 -26.89
CA ILE A 461 14.30 -56.41 -27.03
C ILE A 461 13.09 -55.84 -26.15
N GLN A 462 13.00 -54.53 -25.72
CA GLN A 462 11.74 -53.66 -25.56
C GLN A 462 11.90 -52.11 -25.15
N THR A 463 10.81 -51.28 -24.99
CA THR A 463 10.77 -49.76 -25.08
C THR A 463 9.71 -48.94 -24.23
N ASN A 464 9.86 -47.59 -23.98
CA ASN A 464 8.85 -46.45 -24.11
C ASN A 464 8.85 -45.16 -23.16
N ILE A 465 8.93 -43.94 -23.75
CA ILE A 465 8.02 -42.72 -23.77
C ILE A 465 7.65 -41.76 -22.54
N SER A 466 7.81 -40.40 -22.76
CA SER A 466 7.02 -39.17 -22.32
C SER A 466 7.24 -38.26 -21.05
N ASN A 467 7.69 -37.00 -21.30
CA ASN A 467 7.04 -35.65 -21.20
C ASN A 467 6.56 -34.88 -19.91
N ARG A 468 6.94 -33.56 -19.89
CA ARG A 468 6.22 -32.27 -19.56
C ARG A 468 6.40 -31.45 -18.24
N ASN A 469 6.37 -30.11 -18.44
CA ASN A 469 6.40 -28.91 -17.55
C ASN A 469 4.95 -28.42 -17.19
N PRO A 470 4.64 -27.46 -16.25
CA PRO A 470 5.11 -26.04 -16.25
C PRO A 470 5.08 -25.22 -14.90
N VAL A 471 5.22 -23.88 -14.99
CA VAL A 471 5.14 -22.82 -13.94
C VAL A 471 3.71 -22.20 -13.86
N PRO A 472 3.33 -21.46 -12.79
CA PRO A 472 3.10 -19.99 -12.96
C PRO A 472 3.35 -19.09 -11.72
N TYR A 473 3.09 -17.77 -11.86
CA TYR A 473 3.20 -16.69 -10.86
C TYR A 473 1.97 -16.52 -9.96
N HIS A 474 2.11 -15.74 -8.86
CA HIS A 474 1.00 -15.18 -8.07
C HIS A 474 0.93 -13.64 -8.16
N ILE A 475 -0.29 -13.10 -8.17
CA ILE A 475 -0.66 -11.69 -7.92
C ILE A 475 -1.86 -11.72 -6.97
N GLN A 476 -1.96 -10.77 -6.03
CA GLN A 476 -3.21 -10.50 -5.31
C GLN A 476 -3.30 -9.06 -4.81
N THR A 477 -4.53 -8.56 -4.63
CA THR A 477 -4.84 -7.16 -4.32
C THR A 477 -6.09 -7.04 -3.45
N ASP A 478 -6.00 -6.30 -2.35
CA ASP A 478 -7.14 -5.77 -1.59
C ASP A 478 -6.81 -4.29 -1.25
N VAL A 479 -7.67 -3.27 -1.35
CA VAL A 479 -9.13 -3.13 -1.11
C VAL A 479 -9.50 -2.96 0.37
N SER A 480 -9.66 -1.70 0.79
CA SER A 480 -10.62 -1.27 1.82
C SER A 480 -10.79 0.25 1.75
N ALA A 481 -11.95 0.77 2.19
CA ALA A 481 -12.32 2.17 2.02
C ALA A 481 -13.11 2.71 3.23
N VAL A 482 -12.89 3.97 3.59
CA VAL A 482 -13.67 4.69 4.63
C VAL A 482 -14.01 6.10 4.16
N ARG A 483 -15.25 6.53 4.39
CA ARG A 483 -15.78 7.90 4.21
C ARG A 483 -16.05 8.54 5.58
N PRO A 484 -16.15 9.87 5.63
CA PRO A 484 -17.45 10.44 6.02
C PRO A 484 -17.93 11.58 5.10
N LYS A 485 -19.10 12.16 5.42
CA LYS A 485 -19.67 13.38 4.82
C LYS A 485 -20.05 14.36 5.94
N SER A 486 -19.85 15.67 5.74
CA SER A 486 -20.78 16.71 6.22
C SER A 486 -20.47 18.10 5.63
N LEU A 487 -21.52 18.88 5.41
CA LEU A 487 -21.59 20.32 5.07
C LEU A 487 -22.77 20.88 5.89
N PRO A 488 -22.82 22.18 6.28
CA PRO A 488 -23.45 23.17 5.39
C PRO A 488 -23.06 24.68 5.55
N PHE A 489 -23.35 25.44 4.48
CA PHE A 489 -23.82 26.85 4.44
C PHE A 489 -23.25 27.97 5.35
N ARG A 490 -22.76 29.03 4.69
CA ARG A 490 -23.49 30.33 4.67
C ARG A 490 -23.12 31.22 3.46
N LYS A 491 -24.09 31.99 2.96
CA LYS A 491 -23.90 33.15 2.05
C LYS A 491 -24.42 34.42 2.73
N ARG A 492 -23.80 35.57 2.51
CA ARG A 492 -24.46 36.90 2.52
C ARG A 492 -23.82 37.82 1.45
N ARG A 493 -24.56 38.88 1.09
CA ARG A 493 -24.24 39.85 0.03
C ARG A 493 -23.44 41.06 0.56
N PRO A 494 -22.78 41.85 -0.31
CA PRO A 494 -22.41 43.23 0.00
C PRO A 494 -23.65 44.14 0.08
N SER A 495 -23.47 45.33 0.66
CA SER A 495 -24.49 46.39 0.77
C SER A 495 -23.93 47.73 0.26
N LEU A 496 -24.78 48.53 -0.38
CA LEU A 496 -24.54 49.92 -0.76
C LEU A 496 -25.40 50.83 0.12
N LEU A 497 -24.87 51.99 0.54
CA LEU A 497 -25.50 53.33 0.63
C LEU A 497 -24.93 54.21 1.75
N SER A 498 -24.94 55.53 1.48
CA SER A 498 -24.87 56.67 2.40
C SER A 498 -23.84 56.67 3.54
N THR A 499 -22.75 57.41 3.35
CA THR A 499 -22.70 58.85 3.72
C THR A 499 -22.08 59.64 2.58
#